data_AF-A0A453ADW2-F1
#
_entry.id   AF-A0A453ADW2-F1
#
_cell.length_a   1.000
_cell.length_b   1.000
_cell.length_c   1.000
_cell.angle_alpha   90.00
_cell.angle_beta   90.00
_cell.angle_gamma   90.00
#
_symmetry.space_group_name_H-M   'P 1'
#
loop_
_entity.id
_entity.type
_entity.pdbx_description
1 polymer ?
#
loop_
_entity_poly.entity_id
_entity_poly.type
_entity_poly.pdbx_seq_one_letter_code
_entity_poly.pdbx_strand_id
1 'polypeptide(L)'
;THLIVSTNSGAHALGVDLRLASLLGLRASVCRTMLNLNDCSTGAASLRLAKDLAENNRGARVLVACVELTVINFRGPEEAYPHKLISQAAFGDGAGAVIVGADAVHPVEHTRFEMVSASQTTIPATDGVLNMQLTEAGLDGHIFTRELIPLAARHIEQCLMDAFQPFGIMSDGTKWNDMFFVVHPGVWNNRSHRRGSPAGSREAGREPDCAERLREHAWCHVDLRARRATDADGGGRRAR
;
A
#
# COMPACT_ATOMS: atom_id res chain seq x y z
N THR A 1 22.97 -0.40 0.23
CA THR A 1 21.80 -1.30 0.09
C THR A 1 21.04 -1.31 1.41
N HIS A 2 19.77 -0.93 1.37
CA HIS A 2 18.98 -0.50 2.52
C HIS A 2 17.94 -1.57 2.88
N LEU A 3 17.42 -1.52 4.11
CA LEU A 3 16.30 -2.33 4.56
C LEU A 3 15.22 -1.38 5.08
N ILE A 4 14.01 -1.47 4.53
CA ILE A 4 12.81 -0.83 5.07
C ILE A 4 11.93 -1.94 5.62
N VAL A 5 11.60 -1.87 6.91
CA VAL A 5 10.61 -2.77 7.51
C VAL A 5 9.42 -1.97 7.97
N SER A 6 8.22 -2.43 7.62
CA SER A 6 6.97 -1.92 8.17
C SER A 6 6.21 -2.98 8.91
N THR A 7 5.67 -2.60 10.06
CA THR A 7 4.76 -3.41 10.85
C THR A 7 3.97 -2.54 11.80
N ASN A 8 2.70 -2.86 11.98
CA ASN A 8 1.90 -2.32 13.07
C ASN A 8 1.87 -3.27 14.26
N SER A 9 2.45 -4.46 14.16
CA SER A 9 2.23 -5.60 15.06
C SER A 9 3.04 -5.61 16.35
N GLY A 10 3.77 -4.53 16.62
CA GLY A 10 4.54 -4.39 17.85
C GLY A 10 5.47 -3.19 17.82
N ALA A 11 5.84 -2.72 19.00
CA ALA A 11 6.80 -1.65 19.19
C ALA A 11 7.83 -2.10 20.23
N HIS A 12 8.97 -2.60 19.76
CA HIS A 12 10.06 -3.06 20.61
C HIS A 12 11.32 -2.22 20.40
N ALA A 13 12.07 -2.00 21.50
CA ALA A 13 13.43 -1.50 21.43
C ALA A 13 14.34 -2.63 20.90
N LEU A 14 15.13 -2.30 19.87
CA LEU A 14 15.59 -3.23 18.83
C LEU A 14 14.41 -3.74 17.99
N GLY A 15 14.17 -3.03 16.88
CA GLY A 15 13.06 -3.33 15.99
C GLY A 15 13.23 -4.67 15.26
N VAL A 16 12.12 -5.13 14.69
CA VAL A 16 12.04 -6.32 13.85
C VAL A 16 13.01 -6.25 12.66
N ASP A 17 13.40 -5.06 12.24
CA ASP A 17 14.40 -4.80 11.20
C ASP A 17 15.78 -5.34 11.55
N LEU A 18 16.20 -5.25 12.83
CA LEU A 18 17.46 -5.84 13.27
C LEU A 18 17.42 -7.36 13.19
N ARG A 19 16.32 -7.94 13.70
CA ARG A 19 16.13 -9.39 13.71
C ARG A 19 16.07 -9.93 12.29
N LEU A 20 15.34 -9.26 11.41
CA LEU A 20 15.22 -9.62 10.00
C LEU A 20 16.58 -9.52 9.29
N ALA A 21 17.33 -8.43 9.51
CA ALA A 21 18.66 -8.28 8.94
C ALA A 21 19.61 -9.41 9.37
N SER A 22 19.56 -9.81 10.64
CA SER A 22 20.35 -10.93 11.17
C SER A 22 19.94 -12.28 10.56
N LEU A 23 18.63 -12.55 10.47
CA LEU A 23 18.11 -13.80 9.90
C LEU A 23 18.45 -13.97 8.42
N LEU A 24 18.44 -12.87 7.67
CA LEU A 24 18.80 -12.85 6.24
C LEU A 24 20.32 -12.79 6.01
N GLY A 25 21.14 -12.71 7.05
CA GLY A 25 22.59 -12.59 6.92
C GLY A 25 23.02 -11.30 6.21
N LEU A 26 22.25 -10.22 6.34
CA LEU A 26 22.59 -8.94 5.71
C LEU A 26 23.88 -8.37 6.31
N ARG A 27 24.61 -7.61 5.51
CA ARG A 27 25.82 -6.89 5.95
C ARG A 27 25.51 -6.06 7.21
N ALA A 28 26.43 -6.06 8.17
CA ALA A 28 26.29 -5.27 9.41
C ALA A 28 26.11 -3.76 9.15
N SER A 29 26.58 -3.27 8.00
CA SER A 29 26.46 -1.88 7.56
C SER A 29 25.15 -1.57 6.83
N VAL A 30 24.17 -2.49 6.81
CA VAL A 30 22.85 -2.25 6.20
C VAL A 30 22.18 -1.07 6.88
N CYS A 31 21.78 -0.07 6.09
CA CYS A 31 21.04 1.08 6.61
C CYS A 31 19.58 0.65 6.73
N ARG A 32 19.04 0.72 7.95
CA ARG A 32 17.71 0.20 8.29
C ARG A 32 16.79 1.37 8.60
N THR A 33 15.62 1.38 7.98
CA THR A 33 14.51 2.27 8.34
C THR A 33 13.35 1.40 8.77
N MET A 34 12.76 1.75 9.91
CA MET A 34 11.68 0.99 10.50
C MET A 34 10.46 1.91 10.61
N LEU A 35 9.32 1.48 10.04
CA LEU A 35 8.05 2.19 10.03
C LEU A 35 7.04 1.43 10.91
N ASN A 36 6.86 1.91 12.14
CA ASN A 36 5.90 1.33 13.09
C ASN A 36 4.62 2.17 13.16
N LEU A 37 3.49 1.49 13.37
CA LEU A 37 2.20 2.11 13.70
C LEU A 37 1.78 3.18 12.68
N ASN A 38 1.96 2.88 11.39
CA ASN A 38 1.79 3.83 10.29
C ASN A 38 0.59 3.46 9.38
N ASP A 39 -0.34 2.66 9.95
CA ASP A 39 -1.61 2.21 9.38
C ASP A 39 -1.48 1.39 8.08
N CYS A 40 -2.63 1.10 7.45
CA CYS A 40 -2.72 0.27 6.26
C CYS A 40 -2.03 0.86 5.01
N SER A 41 -1.67 2.15 5.01
CA SER A 41 -0.97 2.81 3.89
C SER A 41 0.55 2.61 3.93
N THR A 42 1.09 2.02 5.01
CA THR A 42 2.54 1.89 5.21
C THR A 42 3.23 1.13 4.07
N GLY A 43 2.55 0.18 3.43
CA GLY A 43 3.11 -0.52 2.28
C GLY A 43 3.49 0.44 1.14
N ALA A 44 2.61 1.38 0.81
CA ALA A 44 2.86 2.36 -0.22
C ALA A 44 3.84 3.47 0.25
N ALA A 45 3.78 3.87 1.53
CA ALA A 45 4.78 4.77 2.11
C ALA A 45 6.21 4.16 2.10
N SER A 46 6.32 2.86 2.36
CA SER A 46 7.59 2.12 2.31
C SER A 46 8.17 2.12 0.90
N LEU A 47 7.31 1.90 -0.10
CA LEU A 47 7.68 1.98 -1.51
C LEU A 47 8.09 3.39 -1.92
N ARG A 48 7.38 4.44 -1.49
CA ARG A 48 7.77 5.84 -1.71
C ARG A 48 9.17 6.13 -1.17
N LEU A 49 9.45 5.73 0.07
CA LEU A 49 10.78 5.87 0.66
C LEU A 49 11.84 5.04 -0.09
N ALA A 50 11.49 3.82 -0.53
CA ALA A 50 12.39 2.96 -1.29
C ALA A 50 12.77 3.59 -2.64
N LYS A 51 11.85 4.30 -3.31
CA LYS A 51 12.10 5.06 -4.53
C LYS A 51 13.24 6.06 -4.30
N ASP A 52 13.07 6.94 -3.31
CA ASP A 52 14.03 8.01 -3.01
C ASP A 52 15.40 7.42 -2.64
N LEU A 53 15.42 6.37 -1.83
CA LEU A 53 16.66 5.70 -1.44
C LEU A 53 17.35 5.01 -2.63
N ALA A 54 16.59 4.38 -3.54
CA ALA A 54 17.13 3.71 -4.70
C ALA A 54 17.68 4.69 -5.75
N GLU A 55 16.95 5.78 -6.01
CA GLU A 55 17.32 6.77 -7.04
C GLU A 55 18.44 7.70 -6.56
N ASN A 56 18.47 8.07 -5.27
CA ASN A 56 19.49 8.97 -4.73
C ASN A 56 20.81 8.27 -4.38
N ASN A 57 20.86 6.93 -4.41
CA ASN A 57 22.07 6.17 -4.07
C ASN A 57 22.42 5.19 -5.20
N ARG A 58 23.40 5.56 -6.03
CA ARG A 58 23.83 4.74 -7.17
C ARG A 58 24.18 3.31 -6.73
N GLY A 59 23.59 2.32 -7.41
CA GLY A 59 23.78 0.89 -7.11
C GLY A 59 23.07 0.41 -5.85
N ALA A 60 22.22 1.23 -5.21
CA ALA A 60 21.43 0.77 -4.09
C ALA A 60 20.35 -0.22 -4.55
N ARG A 61 20.22 -1.27 -3.75
CA ARG A 61 19.07 -2.16 -3.68
C ARG A 61 18.46 -2.03 -2.29
N VAL A 62 17.18 -1.78 -2.25
CA VAL A 62 16.38 -1.57 -1.05
C VAL A 62 15.48 -2.79 -0.89
N LEU A 63 15.67 -3.55 0.18
CA LEU A 63 14.72 -4.58 0.58
C LEU A 63 13.61 -3.90 1.37
N VAL A 64 12.38 -3.94 0.86
CA VAL A 64 11.19 -3.53 1.59
C VAL A 64 10.49 -4.78 2.08
N ALA A 65 10.21 -4.86 3.38
CA ALA A 65 9.44 -5.95 3.98
C ALA A 65 8.29 -5.38 4.81
N CYS A 66 7.07 -5.80 4.51
CA CYS A 66 5.89 -5.50 5.30
C CYS A 66 5.47 -6.78 6.02
N VAL A 67 5.26 -6.71 7.33
CA VAL A 67 4.79 -7.85 8.13
C VAL A 67 3.70 -7.38 9.08
N GLU A 68 2.56 -8.06 9.04
CA GLU A 68 1.42 -7.78 9.90
C GLU A 68 0.87 -9.04 10.53
N LEU A 69 0.60 -8.96 11.83
CA LEU A 69 0.05 -9.96 12.71
C LEU A 69 -1.05 -9.31 13.54
N THR A 70 -2.16 -10.02 13.67
CA THR A 70 -3.36 -9.57 14.39
C THR A 70 -3.21 -9.65 15.91
N VAL A 71 -2.10 -10.20 16.42
CA VAL A 71 -1.90 -10.51 17.84
C VAL A 71 -2.13 -9.32 18.77
N ILE A 72 -1.70 -8.11 18.38
CA ILE A 72 -1.86 -6.91 19.22
C ILE A 72 -3.26 -6.28 19.12
N ASN A 73 -4.03 -6.67 18.11
CA ASN A 73 -5.39 -6.19 17.88
C ASN A 73 -6.42 -7.18 18.43
N PHE A 74 -6.04 -8.45 18.63
CA PHE A 74 -6.96 -9.52 18.98
C PHE A 74 -7.57 -9.29 20.37
N ARG A 75 -8.90 -9.23 20.44
CA ARG A 75 -9.63 -9.03 21.70
C ARG A 75 -11.00 -9.71 21.67
N GLY A 76 -11.52 -9.99 22.86
CA GLY A 76 -12.87 -10.52 23.02
C GLY A 76 -13.95 -9.54 22.51
N PRO A 77 -15.16 -10.04 22.17
CA PRO A 77 -16.27 -9.19 21.82
C PRO A 77 -16.68 -8.30 22.99
N GLU A 78 -17.08 -7.07 22.67
CA GLU A 78 -17.57 -6.10 23.65
C GLU A 78 -18.92 -5.55 23.19
N GLU A 79 -19.99 -5.81 23.95
CA GLU A 79 -21.37 -5.47 23.57
C GLU A 79 -21.56 -3.96 23.35
N ALA A 80 -20.83 -3.13 24.10
CA ALA A 80 -20.86 -1.68 23.97
C ALA A 80 -20.30 -1.17 22.63
N TYR A 81 -19.46 -1.97 21.94
CA TYR A 81 -18.75 -1.58 20.73
C TYR A 81 -18.79 -2.67 19.63
N PRO A 82 -19.98 -2.96 19.08
CA PRO A 82 -20.16 -4.05 18.11
C PRO A 82 -19.39 -3.84 16.80
N HIS A 83 -19.04 -2.60 16.44
CA HIS A 83 -18.22 -2.31 15.26
C HIS A 83 -16.79 -2.87 15.40
N LYS A 84 -16.27 -3.08 16.62
CA LYS A 84 -14.96 -3.71 16.83
C LYS A 84 -14.94 -5.14 16.29
N LEU A 85 -16.08 -5.85 16.29
CA LEU A 85 -16.17 -7.20 15.71
C LEU A 85 -15.96 -7.20 14.20
N ILE A 86 -16.40 -6.14 13.50
CA ILE A 86 -16.17 -6.00 12.05
C ILE A 86 -14.67 -5.87 11.78
N SER A 87 -13.96 -5.07 12.59
CA SER A 87 -12.51 -4.94 12.50
C SER A 87 -11.80 -6.27 12.77
N GLN A 88 -12.20 -7.01 13.82
CA GLN A 88 -11.64 -8.35 14.12
C GLN A 88 -11.85 -9.34 12.97
N ALA A 89 -13.00 -9.28 12.28
CA ALA A 89 -13.28 -10.16 11.14
C ALA A 89 -12.55 -9.75 9.85
N ALA A 90 -12.10 -8.49 9.75
CA ALA A 90 -11.43 -7.97 8.56
C ALA A 90 -9.90 -8.10 8.62
N PHE A 91 -9.32 -8.10 9.82
CA PHE A 91 -7.87 -8.22 9.96
C PHE A 91 -7.40 -9.68 9.82
N GLY A 92 -6.24 -9.85 9.21
CA GLY A 92 -5.57 -11.13 9.06
C GLY A 92 -4.05 -10.97 9.13
N ASP A 93 -3.37 -12.09 9.29
CA ASP A 93 -1.90 -12.15 9.34
C ASP A 93 -1.33 -12.25 7.92
N GLY A 94 -0.21 -11.58 7.66
CA GLY A 94 0.43 -11.62 6.36
C GLY A 94 1.81 -10.96 6.33
N ALA A 95 2.64 -11.37 5.37
CA ALA A 95 3.91 -10.73 5.10
C ALA A 95 4.18 -10.66 3.59
N GLY A 96 4.89 -9.63 3.17
CA GLY A 96 5.31 -9.43 1.78
C GLY A 96 6.63 -8.69 1.71
N ALA A 97 7.40 -8.94 0.66
CA ALA A 97 8.66 -8.25 0.45
C ALA A 97 8.92 -7.97 -1.03
N VAL A 98 9.60 -6.87 -1.31
CA VAL A 98 10.02 -6.47 -2.65
C VAL A 98 11.43 -5.89 -2.62
N ILE A 99 12.16 -6.07 -3.72
CA ILE A 99 13.44 -5.40 -3.95
C ILE A 99 13.19 -4.22 -4.88
N VAL A 100 13.60 -3.04 -4.43
CA VAL A 100 13.53 -1.79 -5.21
C VAL A 100 14.94 -1.33 -5.53
N GLY A 101 15.19 -0.93 -6.77
CA GLY A 101 16.48 -0.46 -7.24
C GLY A 101 16.33 0.43 -8.46
N ALA A 102 17.29 1.32 -8.66
CA ALA A 102 17.46 2.07 -9.89
C ALA A 102 18.59 1.45 -10.73
N ASP A 103 18.57 1.71 -12.04
CA ASP A 103 19.54 1.23 -13.03
C ASP A 103 19.75 -0.30 -12.95
N ALA A 104 18.75 -1.05 -13.43
CA ALA A 104 18.78 -2.50 -13.44
C ALA A 104 20.02 -3.03 -14.18
N VAL A 105 20.71 -4.00 -13.57
CA VAL A 105 21.91 -4.63 -14.10
C VAL A 105 21.49 -5.85 -14.92
N HIS A 106 21.41 -5.68 -16.24
CA HIS A 106 21.12 -6.77 -17.15
C HIS A 106 22.37 -7.63 -17.45
N PRO A 107 22.21 -8.96 -17.63
CA PRO A 107 20.95 -9.72 -17.65
C PRO A 107 20.49 -10.25 -16.28
N VAL A 108 21.18 -9.89 -15.19
CA VAL A 108 20.94 -10.47 -13.85
C VAL A 108 19.60 -10.01 -13.24
N GLU A 109 19.22 -8.77 -13.49
CA GLU A 109 18.02 -8.16 -12.93
C GLU A 109 16.93 -8.02 -13.99
N HIS A 110 15.71 -8.38 -13.61
CA HIS A 110 14.51 -8.29 -14.45
C HIS A 110 13.51 -7.34 -13.81
N THR A 111 13.41 -6.12 -14.35
CA THR A 111 12.43 -5.14 -13.91
C THR A 111 11.03 -5.67 -14.17
N ARG A 112 10.16 -5.64 -13.15
CA ARG A 112 8.73 -5.99 -13.30
C ARG A 112 7.86 -4.75 -13.44
N PHE A 113 8.17 -3.75 -12.64
CA PHE A 113 7.47 -2.49 -12.58
C PHE A 113 8.46 -1.33 -12.41
N GLU A 114 8.18 -0.21 -13.04
CA GLU A 114 8.93 1.04 -12.88
C GLU A 114 8.10 2.07 -12.11
N MET A 115 8.62 2.57 -10.99
CA MET A 115 7.94 3.58 -10.17
C MET A 115 8.17 4.97 -10.76
N VAL A 116 7.18 5.50 -11.47
CA VAL A 116 7.22 6.81 -12.12
C VAL A 116 7.04 7.95 -11.10
N SER A 117 6.12 7.77 -10.16
CA SER A 117 5.79 8.78 -9.14
C SER A 117 5.33 8.10 -7.84
N ALA A 118 5.36 8.87 -6.75
CA ALA A 118 4.80 8.51 -5.46
C ALA A 118 4.31 9.77 -4.74
N SER A 119 3.01 9.91 -4.54
CA SER A 119 2.36 11.05 -3.84
C SER A 119 1.83 10.62 -2.48
N GLN A 120 1.38 11.54 -1.62
CA GLN A 120 0.56 11.20 -0.45
C GLN A 120 -0.34 12.40 -0.12
N THR A 121 -1.61 12.13 0.18
CA THR A 121 -2.55 13.19 0.56
C THR A 121 -3.29 12.82 1.83
N THR A 122 -3.40 13.77 2.75
CA THR A 122 -4.25 13.66 3.94
C THR A 122 -5.66 14.14 3.59
N ILE A 123 -6.66 13.27 3.79
CA ILE A 123 -8.06 13.66 3.65
C ILE A 123 -8.49 14.40 4.92
N PRO A 124 -9.01 15.64 4.84
CA PRO A 124 -9.47 16.38 6.01
C PRO A 124 -10.61 15.68 6.75
N ALA A 125 -10.76 15.99 8.03
CA ALA A 125 -11.84 15.47 8.90
C ALA A 125 -11.88 13.93 9.00
N THR A 126 -10.71 13.29 9.02
CA THR A 126 -10.55 11.83 9.18
C THR A 126 -10.34 11.40 10.63
N ASP A 127 -9.89 12.30 11.52
CA ASP A 127 -9.55 12.01 12.92
C ASP A 127 -10.71 11.40 13.73
N GLY A 128 -11.95 11.81 13.43
CA GLY A 128 -13.15 11.30 14.09
C GLY A 128 -13.70 10.00 13.49
N VAL A 129 -13.13 9.53 12.39
CA VAL A 129 -13.65 8.41 11.58
C VAL A 129 -12.75 7.18 11.65
N LEU A 130 -11.44 7.39 11.77
CA LEU A 130 -10.44 6.35 11.96
C LEU A 130 -9.46 6.79 13.05
N ASN A 131 -9.34 5.99 14.10
CA ASN A 131 -8.33 6.20 15.13
C ASN A 131 -7.90 4.85 15.69
N MET A 132 -6.59 4.66 15.85
CA MET A 132 -5.97 3.50 16.49
C MET A 132 -4.90 4.00 17.46
N GLN A 133 -4.90 3.46 18.68
CA GLN A 133 -4.03 3.88 19.77
C GLN A 133 -3.45 2.64 20.45
N LEU A 134 -2.15 2.69 20.74
CA LEU A 134 -1.52 1.65 21.53
C LEU A 134 -1.88 1.86 23.01
N THR A 135 -2.50 0.85 23.61
CA THR A 135 -2.95 0.84 25.00
C THR A 135 -2.35 -0.35 25.76
N GLU A 136 -2.60 -0.44 27.06
CA GLU A 136 -2.23 -1.61 27.86
C GLU A 136 -2.89 -2.91 27.37
N ALA A 137 -4.05 -2.80 26.71
CA ALA A 137 -4.78 -3.92 26.11
C ALA A 137 -4.36 -4.23 24.66
N GLY A 138 -3.26 -3.63 24.19
CA GLY A 138 -2.82 -3.71 22.80
C GLY A 138 -3.28 -2.51 21.97
N LEU A 139 -3.26 -2.65 20.65
CA LEU A 139 -3.69 -1.61 19.73
C LEU A 139 -5.23 -1.60 19.70
N ASP A 140 -5.84 -0.52 20.18
CA ASP A 140 -7.29 -0.34 20.28
C ASP A 140 -7.75 0.93 19.59
N GLY A 141 -8.98 0.93 19.10
CA GLY A 141 -9.45 2.03 18.28
C GLY A 141 -10.82 1.81 17.67
N HIS A 142 -11.21 2.77 16.84
CA HIS A 142 -12.50 2.80 16.18
C HIS A 142 -12.30 3.02 14.68
N ILE A 143 -12.93 2.14 13.90
CA ILE A 143 -13.03 2.26 12.45
C ILE A 143 -14.50 2.42 12.11
N PHE A 144 -14.93 3.65 11.88
CA PHE A 144 -16.31 3.97 11.50
C PHE A 144 -16.50 3.78 10.00
N THR A 145 -16.61 2.52 9.58
CA THR A 145 -16.63 2.11 8.16
C THR A 145 -17.75 2.76 7.35
N ARG A 146 -18.89 3.10 7.97
CA ARG A 146 -20.03 3.75 7.31
C ARG A 146 -19.73 5.18 6.89
N GLU A 147 -18.87 5.86 7.62
CA GLU A 147 -18.46 7.25 7.40
C GLU A 147 -17.19 7.30 6.56
N LEU A 148 -16.28 6.36 6.78
CA LEU A 148 -14.96 6.31 6.16
C LEU A 148 -15.00 5.96 4.68
N ILE A 149 -15.79 4.94 4.29
CA ILE A 149 -15.91 4.53 2.89
C ILE A 149 -16.43 5.69 2.03
N PRO A 150 -17.56 6.35 2.36
CA PRO A 150 -18.03 7.49 1.57
C PRO A 150 -17.06 8.68 1.60
N LEU A 151 -16.33 8.88 2.72
CA LEU A 151 -15.34 9.95 2.80
C LEU A 151 -14.19 9.72 1.81
N ALA A 152 -13.63 8.52 1.75
CA ALA A 152 -12.59 8.20 0.79
C ALA A 152 -13.11 8.25 -0.66
N ALA A 153 -14.30 7.70 -0.91
CA ALA A 153 -14.96 7.72 -2.21
C ALA A 153 -15.16 9.15 -2.78
N ARG A 154 -15.41 10.14 -1.92
CA ARG A 154 -15.56 11.54 -2.34
C ARG A 154 -14.24 12.20 -2.75
N HIS A 155 -13.10 11.72 -2.24
CA HIS A 155 -11.81 12.38 -2.42
C HIS A 155 -10.88 11.66 -3.39
N ILE A 156 -11.13 10.38 -3.69
CA ILE A 156 -10.24 9.57 -4.53
C ILE A 156 -9.99 10.19 -5.90
N GLU A 157 -11.05 10.64 -6.57
CA GLU A 157 -10.94 11.16 -7.93
C GLU A 157 -10.03 12.40 -7.96
N GLN A 158 -10.23 13.33 -7.03
CA GLN A 158 -9.37 14.50 -6.90
C GLN A 158 -7.93 14.13 -6.55
N CYS A 159 -7.72 13.18 -5.63
CA CYS A 159 -6.38 12.73 -5.25
C CYS A 159 -5.62 12.15 -6.45
N LEU A 160 -6.27 11.33 -7.27
CA LEU A 160 -5.69 10.77 -8.49
C LEU A 160 -5.41 11.86 -9.53
N MET A 161 -6.35 12.80 -9.72
CA MET A 161 -6.15 13.93 -10.61
C MET A 161 -4.92 14.75 -10.20
N ASP A 162 -4.78 15.09 -8.92
CA ASP A 162 -3.65 15.85 -8.40
C ASP A 162 -2.33 15.09 -8.58
N ALA A 163 -2.32 13.77 -8.34
CA ALA A 163 -1.14 12.93 -8.51
C ALA A 163 -0.72 12.79 -9.98
N PHE A 164 -1.67 12.86 -10.92
CA PHE A 164 -1.46 12.67 -12.35
C PHE A 164 -1.28 13.96 -13.15
N GLN A 165 -1.73 15.09 -12.61
CA GLN A 165 -1.65 16.40 -13.26
C GLN A 165 -0.23 16.79 -13.73
N PRO A 166 0.86 16.53 -12.96
CA PRO A 166 2.23 16.84 -13.41
C PRO A 166 2.68 16.04 -14.64
N PHE A 167 2.01 14.93 -14.95
CA PHE A 167 2.39 14.01 -16.03
C PHE A 167 1.52 14.14 -17.27
N GLY A 168 0.55 15.06 -17.28
CA GLY A 168 -0.39 15.25 -18.40
C GLY A 168 -1.27 14.02 -18.68
N ILE A 169 -1.36 13.09 -17.73
CA ILE A 169 -2.23 11.91 -17.87
C ILE A 169 -3.68 12.39 -17.75
N MET A 170 -4.58 11.77 -18.52
CA MET A 170 -5.98 12.18 -18.66
C MET A 170 -6.22 13.51 -19.40
N SER A 171 -5.17 14.13 -19.91
CA SER A 171 -5.26 15.36 -20.71
C SER A 171 -5.46 15.09 -22.21
N ASP A 172 -5.25 13.84 -22.65
CA ASP A 172 -5.20 13.38 -24.05
C ASP A 172 -6.34 12.40 -24.41
N GLY A 173 -7.36 12.28 -23.55
CA GLY A 173 -8.46 11.34 -23.73
C GLY A 173 -8.22 9.95 -23.12
N THR A 174 -7.07 9.71 -22.48
CA THR A 174 -6.85 8.53 -21.62
C THR A 174 -7.94 8.45 -20.54
N LYS A 175 -8.54 7.27 -20.35
CA LYS A 175 -9.58 7.01 -19.34
C LYS A 175 -8.99 6.23 -18.16
N TRP A 176 -9.69 6.26 -17.02
CA TRP A 176 -9.33 5.43 -15.86
C TRP A 176 -9.19 3.94 -16.22
N ASN A 177 -10.08 3.42 -17.08
CA ASN A 177 -10.07 2.02 -17.54
C ASN A 177 -8.85 1.63 -18.39
N ASP A 178 -8.05 2.58 -18.86
CA ASP A 178 -6.84 2.30 -19.65
C ASP A 178 -5.63 2.01 -18.74
N MET A 179 -5.82 2.09 -17.42
CA MET A 179 -4.80 1.85 -16.39
C MET A 179 -5.10 0.58 -15.60
N PHE A 180 -4.06 0.02 -14.99
CA PHE A 180 -4.21 -1.02 -13.98
C PHE A 180 -4.18 -0.39 -12.58
N PHE A 181 -4.89 -1.01 -11.64
CA PHE A 181 -4.96 -0.52 -10.26
C PHE A 181 -4.55 -1.63 -9.29
N VAL A 182 -3.78 -1.23 -8.29
CA VAL A 182 -3.48 -2.03 -7.11
C VAL A 182 -3.93 -1.18 -5.93
N VAL A 183 -5.00 -1.61 -5.26
CA VAL A 183 -5.67 -0.83 -4.22
C VAL A 183 -5.70 -1.65 -2.93
N HIS A 184 -5.44 -1.01 -1.80
CA HIS A 184 -5.50 -1.67 -0.49
C HIS A 184 -6.90 -2.25 -0.25
N PRO A 185 -7.05 -3.57 -0.01
CA PRO A 185 -8.34 -4.19 0.22
C PRO A 185 -8.73 -4.02 1.70
N GLY A 186 -9.17 -2.81 2.06
CA GLY A 186 -9.67 -2.50 3.40
C GLY A 186 -11.01 -3.20 3.72
N VAL A 187 -11.79 -2.65 4.65
CA VAL A 187 -13.09 -3.25 5.02
C VAL A 187 -14.09 -3.11 3.87
N TRP A 188 -14.31 -4.22 3.18
CA TRP A 188 -15.23 -4.38 2.06
C TRP A 188 -16.70 -4.24 2.47
N ASN A 189 -17.48 -3.42 1.75
CA ASN A 189 -18.93 -3.44 1.88
C ASN A 189 -19.51 -4.58 1.01
N ASN A 190 -20.01 -5.63 1.67
CA ASN A 190 -20.50 -6.87 1.06
C ASN A 190 -21.80 -6.73 0.22
N ARG A 191 -22.14 -5.54 -0.29
CA ARG A 191 -23.38 -5.33 -1.07
C ARG A 191 -23.38 -5.99 -2.45
N SER A 192 -22.21 -6.29 -3.02
CA SER A 192 -22.10 -6.98 -4.31
C SER A 192 -22.22 -8.51 -4.23
N HIS A 193 -22.16 -9.11 -3.04
CA HIS A 193 -22.27 -10.58 -2.84
C HIS A 193 -23.71 -11.13 -2.85
N ARG A 194 -24.74 -10.30 -3.04
CA ARG A 194 -26.12 -10.80 -3.26
C ARG A 194 -26.37 -11.39 -4.66
N ARG A 195 -25.37 -11.40 -5.55
CA ARG A 195 -25.40 -12.23 -6.77
C ARG A 195 -24.26 -13.24 -6.68
N GLY A 196 -24.63 -14.48 -6.32
CA GLY A 196 -23.72 -15.58 -6.05
C GLY A 196 -22.64 -15.73 -7.11
N SER A 197 -21.40 -15.85 -6.66
CA SER A 197 -20.29 -16.39 -7.44
C SER A 197 -19.23 -16.93 -6.47
N PRO A 198 -18.74 -18.17 -6.66
CA PRO A 198 -17.85 -18.81 -5.69
C PRO A 198 -16.44 -18.22 -5.70
N ALA A 199 -15.75 -18.37 -4.57
CA ALA A 199 -14.35 -18.04 -4.38
C ALA A 199 -13.46 -18.82 -5.37
N GLY A 200 -12.64 -18.09 -6.13
CA GLY A 200 -11.68 -18.64 -7.07
C GLY A 200 -11.49 -17.72 -8.27
N SER A 201 -10.28 -17.18 -8.42
CA SER A 201 -9.68 -16.62 -9.65
C SER A 201 -10.63 -15.90 -10.62
N ARG A 202 -10.57 -14.56 -10.65
CA ARG A 202 -11.17 -13.79 -11.76
C ARG A 202 -10.11 -12.97 -12.47
N GLU A 203 -9.61 -13.55 -13.56
CA GLU A 203 -9.14 -12.80 -14.73
C GLU A 203 -10.34 -12.22 -15.49
N ALA A 204 -10.10 -11.01 -16.02
CA ALA A 204 -10.81 -10.24 -17.04
C ALA A 204 -12.12 -10.81 -17.59
N GLY A 205 -13.25 -10.27 -17.11
CA GLY A 205 -14.56 -10.36 -17.77
C GLY A 205 -15.38 -9.11 -17.48
N ARG A 206 -15.81 -8.41 -18.54
CA ARG A 206 -16.52 -7.10 -18.60
C ARG A 206 -16.96 -6.55 -17.23
N GLU A 207 -16.12 -5.65 -16.71
CA GLU A 207 -16.23 -5.04 -15.39
C GLU A 207 -17.13 -3.79 -15.39
N PRO A 208 -17.75 -3.43 -14.25
CA PRO A 208 -18.38 -2.12 -14.04
C PRO A 208 -17.37 -0.97 -14.17
N ASP A 209 -17.86 0.27 -14.29
CA ASP A 209 -17.04 1.47 -14.50
C ASP A 209 -15.91 1.57 -13.44
N CYS A 210 -14.64 1.69 -13.86
CA CYS A 210 -13.52 1.77 -12.91
C CYS A 210 -13.59 3.00 -12.02
N ALA A 211 -14.28 4.07 -12.43
CA ALA A 211 -14.59 5.19 -11.54
C ALA A 211 -15.46 4.75 -10.34
N GLU A 212 -16.38 3.80 -10.56
CA GLU A 212 -17.21 3.20 -9.53
C GLU A 212 -16.38 2.29 -8.61
N ARG A 213 -15.47 1.48 -9.17
CA ARG A 213 -14.51 0.66 -8.38
C ARG A 213 -13.55 1.50 -7.54
N LEU A 214 -13.02 2.60 -8.08
CA LEU A 214 -12.14 3.49 -7.33
C LEU A 214 -12.88 4.16 -6.16
N ARG A 215 -14.13 4.54 -6.37
CA ARG A 215 -15.01 5.05 -5.31
C ARG A 215 -15.34 3.98 -4.26
N GLU A 216 -15.40 2.71 -4.63
CA GLU A 216 -15.69 1.61 -3.70
C GLU A 216 -14.46 1.06 -2.96
N HIS A 217 -13.24 1.32 -3.44
CA HIS A 217 -12.03 0.61 -2.98
C HIS A 217 -10.89 1.51 -2.50
N ALA A 218 -10.95 2.82 -2.68
CA ALA A 218 -9.88 3.72 -2.30
C ALA A 218 -9.72 3.87 -0.78
N TRP A 219 -8.56 3.51 -0.26
CA TRP A 219 -8.17 3.74 1.12
C TRP A 219 -6.72 4.21 1.16
N CYS A 220 -6.52 5.45 1.65
CA CYS A 220 -5.23 6.08 1.97
C CYS A 220 -4.20 6.05 0.83
N HIS A 221 -4.19 7.09 0.00
CA HIS A 221 -3.42 7.11 -1.24
C HIS A 221 -1.97 7.51 -1.02
N VAL A 222 -1.09 6.59 -1.42
CA VAL A 222 0.17 6.92 -2.07
C VAL A 222 0.08 6.33 -3.47
N ASP A 223 -0.03 7.18 -4.50
CA ASP A 223 -0.12 6.69 -5.87
C ASP A 223 1.27 6.34 -6.39
N LEU A 224 1.59 5.06 -6.33
CA LEU A 224 2.73 4.50 -7.02
C LEU A 224 2.32 4.16 -8.43
N ARG A 225 2.64 5.06 -9.36
CA ARG A 225 2.51 4.72 -10.77
C ARG A 225 3.63 3.75 -11.11
N ALA A 226 3.27 2.47 -11.17
CA ALA A 226 4.07 1.45 -11.79
C ALA A 226 3.75 1.39 -13.30
N ARG A 227 4.74 1.31 -14.19
CA ARG A 227 4.52 0.78 -15.55
C ARG A 227 5.09 -0.62 -15.62
N ARG A 228 4.40 -1.58 -16.24
CA ARG A 228 5.00 -2.87 -16.54
C ARG A 228 6.22 -2.62 -17.41
N ALA A 229 7.37 -3.15 -17.03
CA ALA A 229 8.51 -3.16 -17.92
C ALA A 229 8.13 -4.02 -19.12
N THR A 230 8.02 -3.41 -20.30
CA THR A 230 7.91 -4.15 -21.55
C THR A 230 9.30 -4.72 -21.87
N ASP A 231 9.38 -5.91 -22.44
CA ASP A 231 10.62 -6.42 -23.03
C ASP A 231 11.08 -5.42 -24.09
N ALA A 232 12.09 -4.62 -23.74
CA ALA A 232 12.57 -3.53 -24.58
C ALA A 232 13.50 -4.11 -25.64
N ASP A 233 12.96 -4.31 -26.83
CA ASP A 233 13.74 -4.20 -28.05
C ASP A 233 13.65 -2.74 -28.56
N GLY A 234 14.81 -2.09 -28.70
CA GLY A 234 14.99 -0.92 -29.57
C GLY A 234 14.58 0.48 -29.09
N GLY A 235 15.50 1.17 -28.41
CA GLY A 235 15.88 2.56 -28.70
C GLY A 235 14.81 3.69 -28.60
N GLY A 236 14.83 4.44 -27.50
CA GLY A 236 14.13 5.72 -27.38
C GLY A 236 14.86 6.69 -26.44
N ARG A 237 15.27 7.85 -26.98
CA ARG A 237 16.09 8.88 -26.32
C ARG A 237 15.43 9.45 -25.06
N ARG A 238 16.19 9.52 -23.95
CA ARG A 238 15.85 10.33 -22.77
C ARG A 238 16.09 11.81 -23.07
N ALA A 239 15.06 12.64 -22.95
CA ALA A 239 15.22 14.07 -22.72
C ALA A 239 15.55 14.28 -21.23
N ARG A 240 16.42 15.26 -20.98
CA ARG A 240 17.02 15.62 -19.68
C ARG A 240 16.00 16.14 -18.68
#